data_AF-A0A133USJ2-F1
#
_entry.id   AF-A0A133USJ2-F1
#
_cell.length_a   1.000
_cell.length_b   1.000
_cell.length_c   1.000
_cell.angle_alpha   90.00
_cell.angle_beta   90.00
_cell.angle_gamma   90.00
#
_symmetry.space_group_name_H-M   'P 1'
#
loop_
_entity.id
_entity.type
_entity.pdbx_description
1 polymer ?
#
loop_
_entity_poly.entity_id
_entity_poly.type
_entity_poly.pdbx_seq_one_letter_code
_entity_poly.pdbx_strand_id
1 'polypeptide(L)'
;MESQKELIEEKEWKILIILDACRYDFFSRIYQDYFKGNLRKVVSEGVGTPSWLRNTFRDKQLKNTTYISANPHINSLNVEITEGFIATNHFHKIVDVWDFGWDDDVGGVPPAKVTKNLRHSLAKNPRNKFIAHFNQPHIPYLSLELTQEMNTESEALKRARKGIAKKKNFVSSIRHFIG
;
A
#
# COMPACT_ATOMS: atom_id res chain seq x y z
N MET A 1 8.59 -0.48 -24.45
CA MET A 1 8.06 0.55 -23.51
C MET A 1 8.87 0.41 -22.24
N GLU A 2 9.28 1.52 -21.63
CA GLU A 2 10.18 1.55 -20.45
C GLU A 2 9.54 0.84 -19.25
N SER A 3 10.35 0.13 -18.44
CA SER A 3 9.87 -0.54 -17.22
C SER A 3 9.64 0.47 -16.10
N GLN A 4 8.51 0.33 -15.39
CA GLN A 4 8.26 1.13 -14.19
C GLN A 4 9.25 0.81 -13.07
N LYS A 5 9.69 -0.45 -12.93
CA LYS A 5 10.67 -0.86 -11.92
C LYS A 5 12.01 -0.22 -12.15
N GLU A 6 12.52 -0.23 -13.39
CA GLU A 6 13.78 0.44 -13.73
C GLU A 6 13.75 1.91 -13.29
N LEU A 7 12.66 2.63 -13.55
CA LEU A 7 12.51 4.01 -13.10
C LEU A 7 12.48 4.19 -11.59
N ILE A 8 11.79 3.30 -10.86
CA ILE A 8 11.75 3.34 -9.39
C ILE A 8 13.14 3.09 -8.81
N GLU A 9 13.97 2.28 -9.47
CA GLU A 9 15.32 1.92 -9.02
C GLU A 9 16.38 2.96 -9.41
N GLU A 10 16.29 3.53 -10.61
CA GLU A 10 17.30 4.46 -11.15
C GLU A 10 17.10 5.89 -10.67
N LYS A 11 15.85 6.31 -10.42
CA LYS A 11 15.57 7.69 -9.98
C LYS A 11 15.74 7.82 -8.49
N GLU A 12 16.39 8.91 -8.08
CA GLU A 12 16.40 9.30 -6.68
C GLU A 12 15.07 9.95 -6.31
N TRP A 13 14.36 9.36 -5.35
CA TRP A 13 13.11 9.89 -4.83
C TRP A 13 13.10 9.89 -3.30
N LYS A 14 12.46 10.92 -2.75
CA LYS A 14 12.18 11.03 -1.31
C LYS A 14 10.84 10.39 -0.94
N ILE A 15 9.84 10.58 -1.81
CA ILE A 15 8.48 10.09 -1.64
C ILE A 15 8.05 9.47 -2.98
N LEU A 16 7.60 8.22 -2.94
CA LEU A 16 6.92 7.54 -4.03
C LEU A 16 5.44 7.42 -3.69
N ILE A 17 4.57 7.94 -4.56
CA ILE A 17 3.11 7.87 -4.40
C ILE A 17 2.58 6.81 -5.37
N ILE A 18 1.77 5.89 -4.86
CA ILE A 18 1.12 4.82 -5.64
C ILE A 18 -0.39 5.01 -5.55
N LEU A 19 -1.05 5.01 -6.71
CA LEU A 19 -2.49 5.07 -6.87
C LEU A 19 -2.95 3.75 -7.51
N ASP A 20 -3.66 2.91 -6.76
CA ASP A 20 -4.14 1.61 -7.26
C ASP A 20 -5.13 1.79 -8.42
N ALA A 21 -5.00 0.97 -9.46
CA ALA A 21 -5.81 1.00 -10.68
C ALA A 21 -5.91 2.38 -11.37
N CYS A 22 -4.91 3.25 -11.19
CA CYS A 22 -4.87 4.55 -11.85
C CYS A 22 -4.55 4.42 -13.34
N ARG A 23 -5.58 4.58 -14.18
CA ARG A 23 -5.47 4.50 -15.62
C ARG A 23 -4.67 5.66 -16.21
N TYR A 24 -3.63 5.33 -16.97
CA TYR A 24 -2.75 6.31 -17.61
C TYR A 24 -3.51 7.28 -18.54
N ASP A 25 -4.45 6.78 -19.34
CA ASP A 25 -5.18 7.58 -20.33
C ASP A 25 -6.11 8.63 -19.70
N PHE A 26 -6.60 8.36 -18.49
CA PHE A 26 -7.36 9.32 -17.70
C PHE A 26 -6.44 10.28 -16.97
N PHE A 27 -5.43 9.74 -16.25
CA PHE A 27 -4.49 10.57 -15.50
C PHE A 27 -3.75 11.57 -16.39
N SER A 28 -3.40 11.20 -17.62
CA SER A 28 -2.72 12.08 -18.58
C SER A 28 -3.50 13.33 -18.96
N ARG A 29 -4.82 13.33 -18.78
CA ARG A 29 -5.70 14.46 -19.08
C ARG A 29 -5.82 15.45 -17.93
N ILE A 30 -5.57 15.01 -16.69
CA ILE A 30 -5.84 15.79 -15.48
C ILE A 30 -4.60 16.05 -14.62
N TYR A 31 -3.48 15.36 -14.86
CA TYR A 31 -2.32 15.43 -13.95
C TYR A 31 -1.77 16.85 -13.81
N GLN A 32 -1.87 17.69 -14.84
CA GLN A 32 -1.37 19.06 -14.83
C GLN A 32 -2.17 19.98 -13.88
N ASP A 33 -3.40 19.60 -13.53
CA ASP A 33 -4.23 20.33 -12.57
C ASP A 33 -3.69 20.18 -11.13
N TYR A 34 -2.93 19.11 -10.87
CA TYR A 34 -2.47 18.74 -9.53
C TYR A 34 -0.94 18.69 -9.38
N PHE A 35 -0.20 18.40 -10.46
CA PHE A 35 1.24 18.16 -10.43
C PHE A 35 1.97 18.99 -11.48
N LYS A 36 3.14 19.48 -11.08
CA LYS A 36 4.15 20.01 -12.00
C LYS A 36 5.20 18.93 -12.26
N GLY A 37 5.51 18.65 -13.51
CA GLY A 37 6.54 17.67 -13.87
C GLY A 37 6.28 16.99 -15.21
N ASN A 38 7.04 15.92 -15.47
CA ASN A 38 6.96 15.13 -16.70
C ASN A 38 6.12 13.88 -16.48
N LEU A 39 5.14 13.65 -17.35
CA LEU A 39 4.38 12.40 -17.39
C LEU A 39 5.03 11.42 -18.37
N ARG A 40 5.19 10.16 -17.97
CA ARG A 40 5.73 9.08 -18.82
C ARG A 40 4.82 7.85 -18.77
N LYS A 41 4.56 7.25 -19.93
CA LYS A 41 3.85 5.97 -20.04
C LYS A 41 4.86 4.84 -19.91
N VAL A 42 4.67 3.98 -18.91
CA VAL A 42 5.60 2.90 -18.55
C VAL A 42 4.85 1.58 -18.36
N VAL A 43 5.55 0.45 -18.42
CA VAL A 43 4.99 -0.88 -18.17
C VAL A 43 4.99 -1.14 -16.66
N SER A 44 3.82 -1.44 -16.08
CA SER A 44 3.73 -1.93 -14.70
C SER A 44 4.32 -3.34 -14.61
N GLU A 45 5.05 -3.62 -13.53
CA GLU A 45 5.57 -4.96 -13.24
C GLU A 45 4.51 -5.96 -12.78
N GLY A 46 3.23 -5.56 -12.72
CA GLY A 46 2.15 -6.45 -12.36
C GLY A 46 0.78 -5.93 -12.74
N VAL A 47 -0.16 -6.86 -12.92
CA VAL A 47 -1.57 -6.56 -13.20
C VAL A 47 -2.36 -6.14 -11.96
N GLY A 48 -1.80 -6.36 -10.77
CA GLY A 48 -2.38 -5.95 -9.50
C GLY A 48 -1.32 -5.89 -8.41
N THR A 49 -1.69 -5.35 -7.25
CA THR A 49 -0.76 -5.09 -6.13
C THR A 49 0.12 -6.29 -5.76
N PRO A 50 -0.37 -7.56 -5.69
CA PRO A 50 0.49 -8.70 -5.33
C PRO A 50 1.62 -8.95 -6.33
N SER A 51 1.29 -9.04 -7.63
CA SER A 51 2.29 -9.28 -8.67
C SER A 51 3.22 -8.08 -8.82
N TRP A 52 2.69 -6.87 -8.71
CA TRP A 52 3.47 -5.64 -8.75
C TRP A 52 4.49 -5.56 -7.60
N LEU A 53 4.07 -5.81 -6.36
CA LEU A 53 4.96 -5.79 -5.19
C LEU A 53 6.11 -6.79 -5.33
N ARG A 54 5.77 -8.04 -5.68
CA ARG A 54 6.77 -9.09 -5.87
C ARG A 54 7.75 -8.69 -6.97
N ASN A 55 7.26 -8.34 -8.15
CA ASN A 55 8.13 -8.13 -9.30
C ASN A 55 8.97 -6.85 -9.17
N THR A 56 8.45 -5.82 -8.49
CA THR A 56 9.15 -4.55 -8.25
C THR A 56 10.19 -4.66 -7.13
N PHE A 57 9.90 -5.36 -6.02
CA PHE A 57 10.72 -5.27 -4.80
C PHE A 57 11.33 -6.58 -4.29
N ARG A 58 11.06 -7.74 -4.90
CA ARG A 58 11.55 -9.06 -4.43
C ARG A 58 13.06 -9.11 -4.18
N ASP A 59 13.85 -8.42 -5.00
CA ASP A 59 15.31 -8.46 -4.90
C ASP A 59 15.89 -7.21 -4.22
N LYS A 60 15.03 -6.43 -3.53
CA LYS A 60 15.41 -5.15 -2.90
C LYS A 60 15.31 -5.20 -1.38
N GLN A 61 16.27 -4.55 -0.73
CA GLN A 61 16.24 -4.28 0.71
C GLN A 61 16.28 -2.77 0.94
N LEU A 62 15.10 -2.17 1.06
CA LEU A 62 14.88 -0.75 1.27
C LEU A 62 14.85 -0.43 2.78
N LYS A 63 15.99 -0.66 3.45
CA LYS A 63 16.16 -0.57 4.92
C LYS A 63 16.04 0.84 5.51
N ASN A 64 15.94 1.88 4.68
CA ASN A 64 15.65 3.26 5.06
C ASN A 64 14.28 3.75 4.54
N THR A 65 13.43 2.85 4.06
CA THR A 65 12.13 3.18 3.45
C THR A 65 10.97 2.78 4.34
N THR A 66 10.10 3.74 4.66
CA THR A 66 8.84 3.50 5.37
C THR A 66 7.69 3.41 4.37
N TYR A 67 6.94 2.31 4.42
CA TYR A 67 5.79 2.06 3.56
C TYR A 67 4.50 2.39 4.31
N ILE A 68 3.70 3.34 3.81
CA ILE A 68 2.39 3.71 4.34
C ILE A 68 1.34 3.07 3.45
N SER A 69 0.61 2.07 3.97
CA SER A 69 -0.25 1.24 3.13
C SER A 69 -1.72 1.30 3.51
N ALA A 70 -2.58 1.63 2.53
CA ALA A 70 -4.02 1.36 2.55
C ALA A 70 -4.40 -0.04 2.04
N ASN A 71 -3.43 -0.82 1.54
CA ASN A 71 -3.64 -2.12 0.92
C ASN A 71 -3.05 -3.27 1.80
N PRO A 72 -3.84 -4.27 2.22
CA PRO A 72 -3.39 -5.33 3.12
C PRO A 72 -2.34 -6.27 2.49
N HIS A 73 -2.16 -6.28 1.16
CA HIS A 73 -1.12 -7.09 0.50
C HIS A 73 0.31 -6.68 0.90
N ILE A 74 0.48 -5.46 1.40
CA ILE A 74 1.71 -4.97 2.03
C ILE A 74 1.38 -4.59 3.47
N ASN A 75 1.85 -5.40 4.41
CA ASN A 75 1.53 -5.27 5.82
C ASN A 75 2.72 -5.61 6.74
N SER A 76 2.63 -5.21 8.01
CA SER A 76 3.66 -5.47 9.03
C SER A 76 3.56 -6.82 9.75
N LEU A 77 2.64 -7.71 9.36
CA LEU A 77 2.34 -8.94 10.11
C LEU A 77 3.44 -10.01 10.03
N ASN A 78 4.46 -9.82 9.18
CA ASN A 78 5.51 -10.79 8.90
C ASN A 78 4.96 -12.14 8.42
N VAL A 79 4.00 -12.07 7.50
CA VAL A 79 3.37 -13.23 6.87
C VAL A 79 3.34 -13.04 5.35
N GLU A 80 3.35 -14.15 4.63
CA GLU A 80 3.30 -14.18 3.18
C GLU A 80 1.86 -14.04 2.67
N ILE A 81 1.38 -12.79 2.57
CA ILE A 81 0.06 -12.50 1.95
C ILE A 81 0.17 -12.48 0.42
N THR A 82 1.33 -12.05 -0.08
CA THR A 82 1.70 -12.06 -1.49
C THR A 82 2.67 -13.21 -1.71
N GLU A 83 2.30 -14.17 -2.56
CA GLU A 83 3.13 -15.34 -2.86
C GLU A 83 4.54 -14.93 -3.32
N GLY A 84 5.56 -15.48 -2.66
CA GLY A 84 6.98 -15.20 -2.85
C GLY A 84 7.44 -13.85 -2.26
N PHE A 85 6.64 -13.19 -1.43
CA PHE A 85 6.93 -11.85 -0.94
C PHE A 85 6.43 -11.59 0.50
N ILE A 86 7.37 -11.38 1.42
CA ILE A 86 7.08 -10.97 2.80
C ILE A 86 7.56 -9.52 2.98
N ALA A 87 6.63 -8.58 3.05
CA ALA A 87 6.92 -7.16 3.00
C ALA A 87 7.93 -6.68 4.07
N THR A 88 7.90 -7.25 5.28
CA THR A 88 8.81 -6.93 6.39
C THR A 88 10.27 -7.29 6.10
N ASN A 89 10.55 -8.17 5.14
CA ASN A 89 11.93 -8.48 4.72
C ASN A 89 12.54 -7.34 3.89
N HIS A 90 11.69 -6.59 3.18
CA HIS A 90 12.10 -5.60 2.18
C HIS A 90 12.13 -4.16 2.72
N PHE A 91 11.22 -3.77 3.61
CA PHE A 91 11.10 -2.38 4.06
C PHE A 91 11.55 -2.18 5.51
N HIS A 92 12.02 -0.98 5.84
CA HIS A 92 12.36 -0.60 7.22
C HIS A 92 11.16 -0.72 8.17
N LYS A 93 10.03 -0.20 7.71
CA LYS A 93 8.78 -0.10 8.48
C LYS A 93 7.61 -0.10 7.53
N ILE A 94 6.52 -0.74 7.95
CA ILE A 94 5.22 -0.70 7.28
C ILE A 94 4.21 -0.11 8.27
N VAL A 95 3.42 0.86 7.82
CA VAL A 95 2.32 1.45 8.57
C VAL A 95 1.02 0.93 7.96
N ASP A 96 0.35 0.07 8.71
CA ASP A 96 -0.87 -0.65 8.31
C ASP A 96 -2.10 0.25 8.38
N VAL A 97 -2.17 1.30 7.55
CA VAL A 97 -3.35 2.18 7.49
C VAL A 97 -4.60 1.40 7.05
N TRP A 98 -4.44 0.31 6.31
CA TRP A 98 -5.51 -0.63 5.99
C TRP A 98 -6.20 -1.25 7.21
N ASP A 99 -5.50 -1.36 8.35
CA ASP A 99 -6.04 -1.97 9.56
C ASP A 99 -6.80 -0.93 10.39
N PHE A 100 -6.14 0.16 10.79
CA PHE A 100 -6.73 1.17 11.69
C PHE A 100 -7.42 2.34 10.97
N GLY A 101 -7.26 2.46 9.66
CA GLY A 101 -7.75 3.56 8.84
C GLY A 101 -8.96 3.23 7.99
N TRP A 102 -9.51 2.01 8.11
CA TRP A 102 -10.75 1.60 7.47
C TRP A 102 -11.93 2.49 7.93
N ASP A 103 -12.79 2.83 6.98
CA ASP A 103 -13.99 3.63 7.16
C ASP A 103 -15.17 2.89 6.53
N ASP A 104 -16.13 2.47 7.37
CA ASP A 104 -17.26 1.64 6.95
C ASP A 104 -18.27 2.41 6.09
N ASP A 105 -18.42 3.72 6.31
CA ASP A 105 -19.31 4.57 5.51
C ASP A 105 -18.82 4.67 4.07
N VAL A 106 -17.51 4.55 3.89
CA VAL A 106 -16.82 4.63 2.60
C VAL A 106 -16.51 3.26 2.02
N GLY A 107 -16.51 2.19 2.83
CA GLY A 107 -16.14 0.84 2.40
C GLY A 107 -14.65 0.66 2.10
N GLY A 108 -13.77 1.44 2.75
CA GLY A 108 -12.33 1.40 2.49
C GLY A 108 -11.52 2.38 3.32
N VAL A 109 -10.23 2.53 3.01
CA VAL A 109 -9.38 3.55 3.63
C VAL A 109 -9.50 4.86 2.85
N PRO A 110 -9.96 5.96 3.45
CA PRO A 110 -10.00 7.26 2.78
C PRO A 110 -8.59 7.80 2.48
N PRO A 111 -8.35 8.48 1.34
CA PRO A 111 -7.05 9.07 1.00
C PRO A 111 -6.48 9.96 2.10
N ALA A 112 -7.34 10.71 2.81
CA ALA A 112 -6.94 11.58 3.90
C ALA A 112 -6.21 10.84 5.04
N LYS A 113 -6.56 9.57 5.31
CA LYS A 113 -5.89 8.75 6.34
C LYS A 113 -4.47 8.40 5.91
N VAL A 114 -4.25 8.06 4.64
CA VAL A 114 -2.91 7.80 4.09
C VAL A 114 -2.06 9.07 4.14
N THR A 115 -2.60 10.20 3.65
CA THR A 115 -1.91 11.49 3.66
C THR A 115 -1.54 11.94 5.07
N LYS A 116 -2.44 11.80 6.05
CA LYS A 116 -2.17 12.13 7.46
C LYS A 116 -1.01 11.29 8.00
N ASN A 117 -1.01 9.99 7.74
CA ASN A 117 0.04 9.08 8.23
C ASN A 117 1.39 9.28 7.51
N LEU A 118 1.38 9.64 6.22
CA LEU A 118 2.58 10.06 5.50
C LEU A 118 3.20 11.30 6.14
N ARG A 119 2.41 12.36 6.37
CA ARG A 119 2.89 13.62 6.99
C ARG A 119 3.46 13.37 8.38
N HIS A 120 2.76 12.58 9.20
CA HIS A 120 3.23 12.20 10.53
C HIS A 120 4.56 11.42 10.48
N SER A 121 4.68 10.48 9.54
CA SER A 121 5.88 9.66 9.42
C SER A 121 7.08 10.46 8.89
N LEU A 122 6.84 11.40 7.97
CA LEU A 122 7.82 12.38 7.49
C LEU A 122 8.34 13.24 8.64
N ALA A 123 7.45 13.79 9.47
CA ALA A 123 7.83 14.62 10.60
C ALA A 123 8.67 13.85 11.64
N LYS A 124 8.33 12.58 11.89
CA LYS A 124 9.07 11.73 12.82
C LYS A 124 10.43 11.27 12.30
N ASN A 125 10.54 10.99 11.00
CA ASN A 125 11.74 10.41 10.41
C ASN A 125 12.12 11.12 9.10
N PRO A 126 12.54 12.39 9.14
CA PRO A 126 12.77 13.20 7.94
C PRO A 126 13.91 12.67 7.06
N ARG A 127 14.77 11.78 7.56
CA ARG A 127 15.85 11.14 6.78
C ARG A 127 15.40 9.94 5.96
N ASN A 128 14.27 9.30 6.29
CA ASN A 128 13.79 8.10 5.59
C ASN A 128 13.21 8.43 4.21
N LYS A 129 13.23 7.45 3.29
CA LYS A 129 12.39 7.47 2.09
C LYS A 129 10.98 6.98 2.44
N PHE A 130 9.98 7.39 1.68
CA PHE A 130 8.59 7.03 1.95
C PHE A 130 7.89 6.51 0.71
N ILE A 131 7.10 5.45 0.87
CA ILE A 131 6.13 5.00 -0.13
C ILE A 131 4.75 5.22 0.47
N ALA A 132 3.86 5.92 -0.24
CA ALA A 132 2.48 6.13 0.16
C ALA A 132 1.56 5.46 -0.85
N HIS A 133 0.88 4.40 -0.43
CA HIS A 133 0.04 3.57 -1.27
C HIS A 133 -1.43 3.81 -0.95
N PHE A 134 -2.12 4.44 -1.89
CA PHE A 134 -3.54 4.70 -1.86
C PHE A 134 -4.27 3.60 -2.64
N ASN A 135 -5.40 3.12 -2.11
CA ASN A 135 -6.27 2.23 -2.87
C ASN A 135 -6.95 3.02 -4.01
N GLN A 136 -7.21 4.31 -3.83
CA GLN A 136 -7.86 5.13 -4.84
C GLN A 136 -6.92 5.38 -6.05
N PRO A 137 -7.44 5.43 -7.28
CA PRO A 137 -8.85 5.45 -7.67
C PRO A 137 -9.54 4.07 -7.79
N HIS A 138 -8.96 2.95 -7.33
CA HIS A 138 -9.68 1.67 -7.27
C HIS A 138 -10.99 1.79 -6.47
N ILE A 139 -11.92 0.88 -6.76
CA ILE A 139 -13.21 0.79 -6.07
C ILE A 139 -13.02 0.60 -4.54
N PRO A 140 -13.88 1.21 -3.68
CA PRO A 140 -15.04 2.08 -3.98
C PRO A 140 -14.66 3.44 -4.58
N TYR A 141 -15.34 3.84 -5.67
CA TYR A 141 -15.12 5.14 -6.31
C TYR A 141 -15.80 6.24 -5.48
N LEU A 142 -15.01 6.89 -4.61
CA LEU A 142 -15.50 7.83 -3.58
C LEU A 142 -16.36 8.99 -4.10
N SER A 143 -16.17 9.38 -5.36
CA SER A 143 -16.90 10.48 -6.01
C SER A 143 -18.12 10.02 -6.81
N LEU A 144 -18.38 8.72 -6.88
CA LEU A 144 -19.53 8.14 -7.57
C LEU A 144 -20.45 7.53 -6.53
N GLU A 145 -21.74 7.87 -6.59
CA GLU A 145 -22.78 7.13 -5.87
C GLU A 145 -22.89 5.74 -6.50
N LEU A 146 -22.11 4.78 -6.00
CA LEU A 146 -22.22 3.37 -6.38
C LEU A 146 -23.14 2.65 -5.40
N THR A 147 -23.94 1.71 -5.92
CA THR A 147 -24.79 0.85 -5.09
C THR A 147 -23.94 -0.07 -4.21
N GLN A 148 -24.44 -0.40 -3.01
CA GLN A 148 -23.73 -1.16 -1.98
C GLN A 148 -23.25 -2.56 -2.42
N GLU A 149 -23.75 -3.09 -3.54
CA GLU A 149 -23.44 -4.44 -4.04
C GLU A 149 -21.98 -4.64 -4.48
N MET A 150 -21.22 -3.57 -4.71
CA MET A 150 -19.81 -3.67 -5.12
C MET A 150 -18.81 -3.71 -3.95
N ASN A 151 -19.26 -3.58 -2.69
CA ASN A 151 -18.41 -3.52 -1.49
C ASN A 151 -18.08 -4.90 -0.91
N THR A 152 -17.66 -5.86 -1.75
CA THR A 152 -17.22 -7.16 -1.23
C THR A 152 -15.81 -7.08 -0.64
N GLU A 153 -15.64 -7.60 0.58
CA GLU A 153 -14.35 -7.66 1.26
C GLU A 153 -13.33 -8.47 0.44
N SER A 154 -12.18 -7.88 0.14
CA SER A 154 -11.14 -8.55 -0.63
C SER A 154 -10.56 -9.75 0.13
N GLU A 155 -10.19 -10.81 -0.59
CA GLU A 155 -9.53 -11.99 -0.02
C GLU A 155 -8.25 -11.64 0.75
N ALA A 156 -7.58 -10.56 0.35
CA ALA A 156 -6.41 -10.02 1.04
C ALA A 156 -6.74 -9.52 2.45
N LEU A 157 -7.85 -8.80 2.61
CA LEU A 157 -8.31 -8.31 3.91
C LEU A 157 -8.70 -9.48 4.81
N LYS A 158 -9.40 -10.48 4.28
CA LYS A 158 -9.74 -11.72 5.00
C LYS A 158 -8.49 -12.46 5.49
N ARG A 159 -7.48 -12.63 4.63
CA ARG A 159 -6.20 -13.29 4.99
C ARG A 159 -5.43 -12.49 6.05
N ALA A 160 -5.37 -11.17 5.90
CA ALA A 160 -4.69 -10.30 6.85
C ALA A 160 -5.37 -10.32 8.23
N ARG A 161 -6.71 -10.25 8.28
CA ARG A 161 -7.50 -10.38 9.52
C ARG A 161 -7.33 -11.75 10.19
N LYS A 162 -7.32 -12.85 9.42
CA LYS A 162 -6.97 -14.19 9.94
C LYS A 162 -5.55 -14.23 10.53
N GLY A 163 -4.59 -13.58 9.86
CA GLY A 163 -3.21 -13.43 10.36
C GLY A 163 -3.15 -12.68 11.70
N ILE A 164 -3.89 -11.58 11.83
CA ILE A 164 -4.01 -10.82 13.09
C ILE A 164 -4.61 -11.71 14.18
N ALA A 165 -5.71 -12.42 13.91
CA ALA A 165 -6.38 -13.28 14.88
C ALA A 165 -5.46 -14.39 15.40
N LYS A 166 -4.71 -15.05 14.50
CA LYS A 166 -3.74 -16.10 14.88
C LYS A 166 -2.63 -15.54 15.78
N LYS A 167 -2.12 -14.33 15.48
CA LYS A 167 -1.08 -13.68 16.30
C LYS A 167 -1.61 -13.28 17.68
N LYS A 168 -2.84 -12.76 17.77
CA LYS A 168 -3.49 -12.44 19.06
C LYS A 168 -3.66 -13.69 19.93
N ASN A 169 -4.14 -14.80 19.35
CA ASN A 169 -4.33 -16.07 20.07
C ASN A 169 -3.01 -16.67 20.57
N PHE A 170 -1.94 -16.55 19.78
CA PHE A 170 -0.60 -17.00 20.20
C PHE A 170 -0.08 -16.19 21.40
N VAL A 171 -0.22 -14.85 21.36
CA VAL A 171 0.19 -13.96 22.47
C VAL A 171 -0.62 -14.23 23.73
N SER A 172 -1.93 -14.47 23.62
CA SER A 172 -2.77 -14.82 24.77
C SER A 172 -2.41 -16.20 25.36
N SER A 173 -2.11 -17.18 24.51
CA SER A 173 -1.70 -18.53 24.96
C SER A 173 -0.35 -18.51 25.70
N ILE A 174 0.61 -17.70 25.25
CA ILE A 174 1.88 -17.50 25.96
C ILE A 174 1.64 -16.83 27.33
N ARG A 175 0.80 -15.80 27.39
CA ARG A 175 0.48 -15.12 28.66
C ARG A 175 -0.18 -16.05 29.69
N HIS A 176 -0.94 -17.05 29.24
CA HIS A 176 -1.54 -18.05 30.11
C HIS A 176 -0.53 -19.12 30.58
N PHE A 177 0.59 -19.30 29.88
CA PHE A 177 1.62 -20.28 30.22
C PHE A 177 2.72 -19.72 31.14
N ILE A 178 2.84 -18.37 31.22
CA ILE A 178 3.85 -17.66 32.02
C ILE A 178 3.20 -16.96 33.25
N GLY A 179 1.93 -17.27 33.55
CA GLY A 179 1.22 -16.84 34.75
C GLY A 179 0.78 -18.04 35.56
#